data_AF-A0A241VYG6-F1
#
_entry.id   AF-A0A241VYG6-F1
#
_cell.length_a   1.000
_cell.length_b   1.000
_cell.length_c   1.000
_cell.angle_alpha   90.00
_cell.angle_beta   90.00
_cell.angle_gamma   90.00
#
_symmetry.space_group_name_H-M   'P 1'
#
loop_
_entity.id
_entity.type
_entity.pdbx_description
1 polymer ?
#
loop_
_entity_poly.entity_id
_entity_poly.type
_entity_poly.pdbx_seq_one_letter_code
_entity_poly.pdbx_strand_id
1 'polypeptide(L)'
;MIDYQQHLINSTYNQLISNLVLWQYLKNKVKAETKQGYKVVKNKEKLDKITSNIMDALPALDGIDLSGVRLYMPLVDDVKLLQAFRDTEL
;
A
#
# COMPACT_ATOMS: atom_id res chain seq x y z
N MET A 1 -13.69 -24.02 6.62
CA MET A 1 -14.03 -23.12 5.50
C MET A 1 -13.86 -21.71 6.03
N ILE A 2 -13.13 -20.83 5.34
CA ILE A 2 -13.02 -19.43 5.75
C ILE A 2 -14.38 -18.78 5.48
N ASP A 3 -14.93 -18.08 6.46
CA ASP A 3 -16.18 -17.34 6.30
C ASP A 3 -16.03 -16.27 5.20
N TYR A 4 -17.10 -15.97 4.47
CA TYR A 4 -17.06 -15.02 3.37
C TYR A 4 -16.53 -13.64 3.81
N GLN A 5 -16.90 -13.21 5.02
CA GLN A 5 -16.40 -11.97 5.61
C GLN A 5 -14.89 -12.01 5.84
N GLN A 6 -14.37 -13.11 6.40
CA GLN A 6 -12.93 -13.28 6.62
C GLN A 6 -12.16 -13.35 5.29
N HIS A 7 -12.72 -13.96 4.25
CA HIS A 7 -12.12 -13.96 2.92
C HIS A 7 -12.05 -12.55 2.33
N LEU A 8 -13.11 -11.75 2.49
CA LEU A 8 -13.15 -10.37 2.04
C LEU A 8 -12.09 -9.52 2.77
N ILE A 9 -12.00 -9.62 4.09
CA ILE A 9 -10.99 -8.91 4.89
C ILE A 9 -9.58 -9.29 4.43
N ASN A 10 -9.30 -10.60 4.28
CA ASN A 10 -8.01 -11.07 3.79
C ASN A 10 -7.69 -10.51 2.41
N SER A 11 -8.65 -10.52 1.48
CA SER A 11 -8.44 -10.01 0.13
C SER A 11 -8.15 -8.51 0.12
N THR A 12 -8.96 -7.72 0.85
CA THR A 12 -8.81 -6.26 0.94
C THR A 12 -7.47 -5.88 1.57
N TYR A 13 -7.08 -6.53 2.67
CA TYR A 13 -5.81 -6.24 3.33
C TYR A 13 -4.59 -6.62 2.46
N ASN A 14 -4.62 -7.76 1.79
CA ASN A 14 -3.54 -8.15 0.88
C ASN A 14 -3.44 -7.21 -0.34
N GLN A 15 -4.57 -6.70 -0.83
CA GLN A 15 -4.58 -5.70 -1.90
C GLN A 15 -4.01 -4.36 -1.42
N LEU A 16 -4.35 -3.92 -0.21
CA LEU A 16 -3.76 -2.73 0.41
C LEU A 16 -2.25 -2.87 0.52
N ILE A 17 -1.76 -3.99 1.05
CA ILE A 17 -0.33 -4.25 1.21
C ILE A 17 0.39 -4.24 -0.13
N SER A 18 -0.19 -4.86 -1.16
CA SER A 18 0.39 -4.85 -2.50
C SER A 18 0.53 -3.43 -3.05
N ASN A 19 -0.48 -2.58 -2.84
CA ASN A 19 -0.43 -1.17 -3.21
C ASN A 19 0.63 -0.41 -2.41
N LEU A 20 0.76 -0.65 -1.11
CA LEU A 20 1.77 -0.01 -0.25
C LEU A 20 3.20 -0.34 -0.69
N VAL A 21 3.47 -1.60 -1.06
CA VAL A 21 4.79 -2.01 -1.60
C VAL A 21 5.08 -1.28 -2.91
N LEU A 22 4.11 -1.22 -3.81
CA LEU A 22 4.26 -0.51 -5.08
C LEU A 22 4.46 1.00 -4.88
N TRP A 23 3.75 1.61 -3.92
CA TRP A 23 3.95 3.01 -3.54
C TRP A 23 5.38 3.27 -3.08
N GLN A 24 5.90 2.45 -2.15
CA GLN A 24 7.26 2.60 -1.63
C GLN A 24 8.30 2.45 -2.74
N TYR A 25 8.12 1.48 -3.64
CA TYR A 25 8.98 1.30 -4.81
C TYR A 25 8.94 2.51 -5.75
N LEU A 26 7.75 2.98 -6.13
CA LEU A 26 7.58 4.12 -7.04
C LEU A 26 8.13 5.41 -6.45
N LYS A 27 7.91 5.66 -5.16
CA LYS A 27 8.46 6.81 -4.43
C LYS A 27 9.98 6.82 -4.50
N ASN A 28 10.63 5.69 -4.21
CA ASN A 28 12.07 5.55 -4.32
C ASN A 28 12.57 5.72 -5.76
N LYS A 29 11.84 5.17 -6.73
CA LYS A 29 12.16 5.30 -8.16
C LYS A 29 12.08 6.74 -8.65
N VAL A 30 10.99 7.45 -8.36
CA VAL A 30 10.82 8.87 -8.69
C VAL A 30 11.94 9.71 -8.07
N LYS A 31 12.29 9.44 -6.81
CA LYS A 31 13.40 10.13 -6.12
C LYS A 31 14.74 9.86 -6.81
N ALA A 32 15.03 8.62 -7.20
CA ALA A 32 16.27 8.25 -7.88
C ALA A 32 16.37 8.86 -9.28
N GLU A 33 15.30 8.76 -10.08
CA GLU A 33 15.23 9.32 -11.43
C GLU A 33 15.34 10.86 -11.42
N THR A 34 14.72 11.52 -10.44
CA THR A 34 14.83 12.98 -10.25
C THR A 34 16.27 13.38 -9.93
N LYS A 35 16.98 12.63 -9.05
CA LYS A 35 18.40 12.87 -8.76
C LYS A 35 19.30 12.70 -9.98
N GLN A 36 18.92 11.82 -10.91
CA GLN A 36 19.64 11.57 -12.16
C GLN A 36 19.26 12.55 -13.28
N GLY A 37 18.34 13.49 -13.03
CA GLY A 37 17.88 14.47 -14.02
C GLY A 37 16.87 13.93 -15.05
N TYR A 38 16.31 12.74 -14.82
CA TYR A 38 15.30 12.18 -15.71
C TYR A 38 13.93 12.81 -15.51
N LYS A 39 13.12 12.79 -16.57
CA LYS A 39 11.73 13.26 -16.54
C LYS A 39 10.83 12.17 -15.96
N VAL A 40 10.34 12.38 -14.74
CA VAL A 40 9.60 11.38 -13.95
C VAL A 40 8.08 11.34 -14.17
N VAL A 41 7.55 12.04 -15.18
CA VAL A 41 6.09 12.29 -15.37
C VAL A 41 5.25 11.01 -15.23
N LYS A 42 5.58 9.95 -15.98
CA LYS A 42 4.82 8.69 -15.96
C LYS A 42 4.90 7.94 -14.64
N ASN A 43 6.05 7.96 -13.97
CA ASN A 43 6.21 7.27 -12.69
C ASN A 43 5.56 8.05 -11.55
N LYS A 44 5.51 9.38 -11.66
CA LYS A 44 4.78 10.25 -10.74
C LYS A 44 3.27 10.08 -10.89
N GLU A 45 2.72 10.07 -12.11
CA GLU A 45 1.29 9.76 -12.34
C GLU A 45 0.89 8.41 -11.75
N LYS A 46 1.75 7.38 -11.90
CA LYS A 46 1.52 6.07 -11.27
C LYS A 46 1.57 6.13 -9.75
N LEU A 47 2.50 6.89 -9.18
CA LEU A 47 2.62 7.08 -7.74
C LEU A 47 1.36 7.75 -7.20
N ASP A 48 0.89 8.83 -7.84
CA ASP A 48 -0.31 9.57 -7.44
C ASP A 48 -1.55 8.66 -7.48
N LYS A 49 -1.69 7.85 -8.55
CA LYS A 49 -2.79 6.89 -8.67
C LYS A 49 -2.76 5.82 -7.57
N ILE A 50 -1.59 5.26 -7.25
CA ILE A 50 -1.48 4.27 -6.18
C ILE A 50 -1.75 4.91 -4.82
N THR A 51 -1.30 6.14 -4.60
CA THR A 51 -1.57 6.89 -3.36
C THR A 51 -3.08 7.08 -3.16
N SER A 52 -3.82 7.50 -4.21
CA SER A 52 -5.29 7.58 -4.17
C SER A 52 -5.93 6.24 -3.83
N ASN A 53 -5.52 5.15 -4.51
CA ASN A 53 -6.07 3.82 -4.25
C ASN A 53 -5.84 3.35 -2.80
N ILE A 54 -4.72 3.72 -2.18
CA ILE A 54 -4.44 3.41 -0.78
C ILE A 54 -5.35 4.24 0.13
N MET A 55 -5.47 5.55 -0.13
CA MET A 55 -6.36 6.44 0.62
C MET A 55 -7.83 6.00 0.58
N ASP A 56 -8.31 5.52 -0.57
CA ASP A 56 -9.67 5.01 -0.73
C ASP A 56 -9.90 3.67 0.01
N ALA A 57 -8.86 2.85 0.14
CA ALA A 57 -8.92 1.53 0.77
C ALA A 57 -8.73 1.57 2.30
N LEU A 58 -8.04 2.58 2.85
CA LEU A 58 -7.77 2.71 4.28
C LEU A 58 -9.05 2.74 5.15
N PRO A 59 -10.11 3.51 4.82
CA PRO A 59 -11.34 3.55 5.60
C PRO A 59 -12.05 2.19 5.71
N ALA A 60 -11.93 1.34 4.68
CA ALA A 60 -12.57 0.02 4.67
C ALA A 60 -11.93 -0.96 5.67
N LEU A 61 -10.77 -0.62 6.22
CA LEU A 61 -10.04 -1.42 7.20
C LEU A 61 -10.03 -0.78 8.59
N ASP A 62 -10.61 0.42 8.73
CA ASP A 62 -10.64 1.15 10.00
C ASP A 62 -11.64 0.48 10.96
N GLY A 63 -11.17 0.12 12.15
CA GLY A 63 -11.96 -0.62 13.15
C GLY A 63 -12.08 -2.13 12.93
N ILE A 64 -11.44 -2.70 11.89
CA ILE A 64 -11.37 -4.16 11.69
C ILE A 64 -10.18 -4.73 12.48
N ASP A 65 -10.40 -5.83 13.19
CA ASP A 65 -9.30 -6.58 13.81
C ASP A 65 -8.47 -7.31 12.75
N LEU A 66 -7.26 -6.80 12.50
CA LEU A 66 -6.33 -7.33 11.50
C LEU A 66 -5.45 -8.46 12.05
N SER A 67 -5.52 -8.78 13.34
CA SER A 67 -4.66 -9.80 13.98
C SER A 67 -4.86 -11.21 13.43
N GLY A 68 -6.06 -11.51 12.92
CA GLY A 68 -6.41 -12.79 12.29
C GLY A 68 -6.22 -12.84 10.77
N VAL A 69 -5.71 -11.78 10.15
CA VAL A 69 -5.63 -11.69 8.69
C VAL A 69 -4.51 -12.57 8.14
N ARG A 70 -4.86 -13.39 7.14
CA ARG A 70 -3.88 -14.22 6.45
C ARG A 70 -3.19 -13.41 5.36
N LEU A 71 -1.92 -13.11 5.57
CA LEU A 71 -1.05 -12.55 4.54
C LEU A 71 -0.70 -13.61 3.49
N TYR A 72 -0.96 -13.30 2.23
CA TYR A 72 -0.58 -14.12 1.08
C TYR A 72 0.84 -13.81 0.61
N MET A 73 1.33 -12.61 0.90
CA MET A 73 2.73 -12.21 0.76
C MET A 73 3.21 -11.64 2.09
N PRO A 74 3.81 -12.47 2.98
CA PRO A 74 4.32 -11.97 4.25
C PRO A 74 5.50 -11.04 3.97
N LEU A 75 5.27 -9.73 4.14
CA LEU A 75 6.34 -8.76 4.23
C LEU A 75 6.97 -8.84 5.62
N VAL A 76 8.25 -8.48 5.71
CA VAL A 76 8.99 -8.50 6.98
C VAL A 76 8.38 -7.55 8.02
N ASP A 77 7.68 -6.49 7.59
CA ASP A 77 7.07 -5.50 8.48
C ASP A 77 6.01 -4.65 7.73
N ASP A 78 4.84 -5.22 7.44
CA ASP A 78 3.70 -4.55 6.80
C ASP A 78 3.19 -3.35 7.62
N VAL A 79 3.19 -3.47 8.95
CA VAL A 79 2.84 -2.40 9.89
C VAL A 79 3.74 -1.17 9.72
N LYS A 80 5.06 -1.35 9.59
CA LYS A 80 5.98 -0.23 9.36
C LYS A 80 5.76 0.42 8.01
N LEU A 81 5.36 -0.35 6.99
CA LEU A 81 5.10 0.17 5.65
C LEU A 81 3.83 1.03 5.62
N LEU A 82 2.79 0.60 6.34
CA LEU A 82 1.58 1.40 6.57
C LEU A 82 1.90 2.68 7.37
N GLN A 83 2.71 2.58 8.42
CA GLN A 83 3.13 3.73 9.22
C GLN A 83 3.90 4.75 8.36
N ALA A 84 4.86 4.28 7.55
CA ALA A 84 5.63 5.14 6.66
C ALA A 84 4.76 5.84 5.60
N PHE A 85 3.69 5.18 5.14
CA PHE A 85 2.70 5.79 4.27
C PHE A 85 1.93 6.90 5.00
N ARG A 86 1.41 6.60 6.20
CA ARG A 86 0.70 7.58 7.04
C ARG A 86 1.56 8.81 7.31
N ASP A 87 2.80 8.63 7.77
CA ASP A 87 3.70 9.74 8.11
C ASP A 87 4.10 10.61 6.89
N THR A 88 3.93 10.11 5.66
CA THR A 88 4.27 10.88 4.44
C THR A 88 3.05 11.59 3.85
N GLU A 89 1.91 10.90 3.78
CA GLU A 89 0.77 11.30 2.95
C GLU A 89 -0.47 11.74 3.76
N LEU A 90 -0.53 11.47 5.08
CA LEU A 90 -1.62 11.82 5.99
C LEU A 90 -1.15 12.81 7.06
#